data_AF-A0A2X0U1E5-F1
#
_entry.id   AF-A0A2X0U1E5-F1
#
_cell.length_a   1.000
_cell.length_b   1.000
_cell.length_c   1.000
_cell.angle_alpha   90.00
_cell.angle_beta   90.00
_cell.angle_gamma   90.00
#
_symmetry.space_group_name_H-M   'P 1'
#
loop_
_entity.id
_entity.type
_entity.pdbx_description
1 polymer ?
#
loop_
_entity_poly.entity_id
_entity_poly.type
_entity_poly.pdbx_seq_one_letter_code
_entity_poly.pdbx_strand_id
1 'polypeptide(L)'
;MSADVGFTPGKLVEAAQGIGAVVEPFSQAVGTIGDDVTSASEGINGPFMEPLGNALTAWGDSLGVLFDDVGRLADALVGVERSFGACEEEIMQSLVQAASGSQSGGDSSGGGLYEELMQLTESGS
;
A
#
# COMPACT_ATOMS: atom_id res chain seq x y z
N MET A 1 -0.23 25.48 5.63
CA MET A 1 0.66 24.63 4.80
C MET A 1 -0.21 23.52 4.25
N SER A 2 -0.59 23.58 2.97
CA SER A 2 -1.18 22.41 2.30
C SER A 2 -0.02 21.47 2.02
N ALA A 3 0.06 20.36 2.75
CA ALA A 3 0.86 19.25 2.27
C ALA A 3 0.29 18.87 0.90
N ASP A 4 1.17 18.74 -0.08
CA ASP A 4 0.85 18.09 -1.33
C ASP A 4 0.42 16.66 -0.96
N VAL A 5 -0.90 16.46 -0.84
CA VAL A 5 -1.53 15.16 -0.55
C VAL A 5 -1.69 14.33 -1.83
N GLY A 6 -1.05 14.76 -2.92
CA GLY A 6 -0.98 14.04 -4.17
C GLY A 6 -0.26 12.72 -4.00
N PHE A 7 -0.97 11.63 -4.28
CA PHE A 7 -0.39 10.31 -4.38
C PHE A 7 0.61 10.32 -5.56
N THR A 8 1.91 10.33 -5.28
CA THR A 8 2.93 10.30 -6.33
C THR A 8 3.00 8.88 -6.90
N PRO A 9 2.69 8.67 -8.19
CA PRO A 9 2.76 7.34 -8.80
C PRO A 9 4.17 6.73 -8.65
N GLY A 10 4.25 5.42 -8.43
CA GLY A 10 5.50 4.69 -8.23
C GLY A 10 6.00 4.65 -6.78
N LYS A 11 5.56 5.55 -5.90
CA LYS A 11 6.14 5.64 -4.54
C LYS A 11 5.79 4.48 -3.62
N LEU A 12 4.60 3.88 -3.74
CA LEU A 12 4.27 2.72 -2.92
C LEU A 12 4.96 1.47 -3.44
N VAL A 13 5.12 1.34 -4.76
CA VAL A 13 5.92 0.27 -5.36
C VAL A 13 7.39 0.38 -4.96
N GLU A 14 7.99 1.58 -4.97
CA GLU A 14 9.34 1.82 -4.44
C GLU A 14 9.45 1.41 -2.97
N ALA A 15 8.46 1.76 -2.14
CA ALA A 15 8.43 1.38 -0.73
C ALA A 15 8.33 -0.15 -0.55
N ALA A 16 7.48 -0.83 -1.32
CA ALA A 16 7.36 -2.29 -1.31
C ALA A 16 8.67 -2.99 -1.72
N GLN A 17 9.38 -2.46 -2.72
CA GLN A 17 10.70 -2.96 -3.12
C GLN A 17 11.75 -2.73 -2.03
N GLY A 18 11.72 -1.56 -1.38
CA GLY A 18 12.59 -1.24 -0.25
C GLY A 18 12.41 -2.20 0.92
N ILE A 19 11.16 -2.61 1.21
CA ILE A 19 10.88 -3.67 2.18
C ILE A 19 11.56 -4.98 1.77
N GLY A 20 11.37 -5.44 0.53
CA GLY A 20 11.99 -6.66 0.02
C GLY A 20 13.52 -6.65 0.11
N ALA A 21 14.15 -5.50 -0.13
CA ALA A 21 15.60 -5.34 -0.04
C ALA A 21 16.16 -5.48 1.40
N VAL A 22 15.34 -5.25 2.43
CA VAL A 22 15.74 -5.34 3.84
C VAL A 22 15.36 -6.68 4.48
N VAL A 23 14.31 -7.33 4.00
CA VAL A 23 13.79 -8.59 4.56
C VAL A 23 14.83 -9.71 4.50
N GLU A 24 15.44 -9.93 3.34
CA GLU A 24 16.43 -11.01 3.15
C GLU A 24 17.65 -10.87 4.07
N PRO A 25 18.36 -9.72 4.11
CA PRO A 25 19.51 -9.57 5.00
C PRO A 25 19.11 -9.63 6.49
N PHE A 26 17.91 -9.16 6.85
CA PHE A 26 17.42 -9.29 8.21
C PHE A 26 17.16 -10.76 8.58
N SER A 27 16.52 -11.54 7.69
CA SER A 27 16.31 -12.98 7.86
C SER A 27 17.62 -13.74 8.05
N GLN A 28 18.64 -13.44 7.25
CA GLN A 28 19.96 -14.06 7.39
C GLN A 28 20.64 -13.72 8.73
N ALA A 29 20.60 -12.45 9.14
CA ALA A 29 21.18 -12.01 10.40
C ALA A 29 20.51 -12.70 11.60
N VAL A 30 19.18 -12.81 11.56
CA VAL A 30 18.39 -13.48 12.57
C VAL A 30 18.64 -14.99 12.57
N GLY A 31 18.73 -15.64 11.41
CA GLY A 31 19.10 -17.05 11.31
C GLY A 31 20.46 -17.33 11.96
N THR A 32 21.44 -16.46 11.71
CA THR A 32 22.78 -16.56 12.30
C THR A 32 22.73 -16.50 13.84
N ILE A 33 21.91 -15.61 14.41
CA ILE A 33 21.71 -15.53 15.86
C ILE A 33 21.12 -16.84 16.41
N GLY A 34 20.18 -17.46 15.68
CA GLY A 34 19.59 -18.73 16.07
C GLY A 34 20.62 -19.86 16.10
N ASP A 35 21.47 -19.92 15.08
CA ASP A 35 22.56 -20.88 14.99
C ASP A 35 23.59 -20.66 16.11
N ASP A 36 23.98 -19.41 16.36
CA ASP A 36 24.92 -19.05 17.43
C ASP A 36 24.39 -19.45 18.81
N VAL A 37 23.10 -19.20 19.08
CA VAL A 37 22.50 -19.59 20.37
C VAL A 37 22.40 -21.11 20.48
N THR A 38 22.04 -21.81 19.40
CA THR A 38 22.00 -23.27 19.38
C THR A 38 23.38 -23.86 19.69
N SER A 39 24.41 -23.37 19.00
CA SER A 39 25.81 -23.75 19.21
C SER A 39 26.30 -23.45 20.63
N ALA A 40 26.02 -22.24 21.16
CA ALA A 40 26.38 -21.87 22.52
C ALA A 40 25.68 -22.71 23.60
N SER A 41 24.53 -23.30 23.24
CA SER A 41 23.73 -24.15 24.13
C SER A 41 24.17 -25.62 24.07
N GLU A 42 25.04 -26.01 23.13
CA GLU A 42 25.53 -27.38 23.02
C GLU A 42 26.32 -27.80 24.27
N GLY A 43 25.97 -28.97 24.80
CA GLY A 43 26.65 -29.54 25.98
C GLY A 43 26.27 -28.90 27.32
N ILE A 44 25.46 -27.83 27.33
CA ILE A 44 24.87 -27.30 28.56
C ILE A 44 23.74 -28.24 28.97
N ASN A 45 23.86 -28.83 30.16
CA ASN A 45 22.79 -29.61 30.79
C ASN A 45 22.42 -28.94 32.12
N GLY A 46 21.17 -28.49 32.23
CA GLY A 46 20.71 -27.80 33.43
C GLY A 46 19.23 -27.43 33.36
N PRO A 47 18.63 -27.01 34.50
CA PRO A 47 17.20 -26.72 34.63
C PRO A 47 16.70 -25.58 33.72
N PHE A 48 17.61 -24.80 33.13
CA PHE A 48 17.29 -23.66 32.26
C PHE A 48 17.21 -24.03 30.76
N MET A 49 17.60 -25.24 30.37
CA MET A 49 17.63 -25.65 28.95
C MET A 49 16.24 -25.79 28.32
N GLU A 50 15.28 -26.33 29.06
CA GLU A 50 13.90 -26.43 28.59
C GLU A 50 13.26 -25.02 28.43
N PRO A 51 13.34 -24.11 29.43
CA PRO A 51 12.93 -22.72 29.23
C PRO A 51 13.61 -22.02 28.06
N LEU A 52 14.91 -22.25 27.86
CA LEU A 52 15.67 -21.67 26.74
C LEU A 52 15.19 -22.19 25.39
N GLY A 53 14.97 -23.50 25.26
CA GLY A 53 14.42 -24.10 24.04
C GLY A 53 13.04 -23.55 23.70
N ASN A 54 12.15 -23.45 24.70
CA ASN A 54 10.83 -22.87 24.51
C ASN A 54 10.89 -21.40 24.07
N ALA A 55 11.81 -20.63 24.63
CA ALA A 55 12.02 -19.23 24.23
C ALA A 55 12.53 -19.11 22.78
N LEU A 56 13.44 -19.99 22.35
CA LEU A 56 13.95 -20.01 20.97
C LEU A 56 12.88 -20.42 19.97
N THR A 57 12.03 -21.39 20.30
CA THR A 57 10.87 -21.75 19.48
C THR A 57 9.91 -20.56 19.35
N ALA A 58 9.52 -19.94 20.46
CA ALA A 58 8.61 -18.78 20.44
C ALA A 58 9.20 -17.59 19.67
N TRP A 59 10.51 -17.39 19.77
CA TRP A 59 11.24 -16.39 18.99
C TRP A 59 11.19 -16.70 17.49
N GLY A 60 11.46 -17.95 17.09
CA GLY A 60 11.35 -18.40 15.70
C GLY A 60 9.93 -18.24 15.13
N ASP A 61 8.91 -18.65 15.89
CA ASP A 61 7.50 -18.49 15.49
C ASP A 61 7.14 -17.01 15.30
N SER A 62 7.58 -16.14 16.21
CA SER A 62 7.35 -14.69 16.14
C SER A 62 8.01 -14.05 14.91
N LEU A 63 9.20 -14.53 14.54
CA LEU A 63 9.90 -14.08 13.35
C LEU A 63 9.18 -14.53 12.08
N GLY A 64 8.67 -15.76 12.05
CA GLY A 64 7.85 -16.24 10.94
C GLY A 64 6.63 -15.33 10.69
N VAL A 65 5.91 -14.97 11.76
CA VAL A 65 4.78 -14.03 11.68
C VAL A 65 5.22 -12.66 11.18
N LEU A 66 6.33 -12.12 11.70
CA LEU A 66 6.87 -10.84 11.26
C LEU A 66 7.19 -10.82 9.77
N PHE A 67 7.85 -11.86 9.25
CA PHE A 67 8.19 -11.93 7.82
C PHE A 67 6.95 -12.02 6.93
N ASP A 68 5.95 -12.79 7.35
CA ASP A 68 4.65 -12.87 6.66
C ASP A 68 3.94 -11.50 6.63
N ASP A 69 3.88 -10.80 7.77
CA ASP A 69 3.22 -9.50 7.87
C ASP A 69 3.92 -8.43 7.02
N VAL A 70 5.25 -8.46 6.99
CA VAL A 70 6.05 -7.56 6.16
C VAL A 70 5.83 -7.83 4.66
N GLY A 71 5.72 -9.10 4.27
CA GLY A 71 5.33 -9.48 2.90
C GLY A 71 3.94 -8.98 2.53
N ARG A 72 2.96 -9.17 3.41
CA ARG A 72 1.58 -8.66 3.23
C ARG A 72 1.53 -7.15 3.13
N LEU A 73 2.37 -6.43 3.88
CA LEU A 73 2.48 -4.97 3.78
C LEU A 73 2.99 -4.56 2.40
N ALA A 74 4.04 -5.21 1.89
CA ALA A 74 4.57 -4.94 0.55
C ALA A 74 3.50 -5.18 -0.54
N ASP A 75 2.77 -6.29 -0.46
CA ASP A 75 1.67 -6.58 -1.38
C ASP A 75 0.54 -5.55 -1.30
N ALA A 76 0.17 -5.13 -0.09
CA ALA A 76 -0.85 -4.12 0.13
C ALA A 76 -0.46 -2.76 -0.48
N LEU A 77 0.80 -2.35 -0.34
CA LEU A 77 1.33 -1.12 -0.94
C LEU A 77 1.18 -1.14 -2.47
N VAL A 78 1.57 -2.25 -3.11
CA VAL A 78 1.39 -2.43 -4.56
C VAL A 78 -0.09 -2.44 -4.95
N GLY A 79 -0.94 -3.09 -4.15
CA GLY A 79 -2.38 -3.15 -4.38
C GLY A 79 -3.07 -1.78 -4.31
N VAL A 80 -2.69 -0.95 -3.33
CA VAL A 80 -3.19 0.43 -3.20
C VAL A 80 -2.79 1.27 -4.41
N GLU A 81 -1.54 1.17 -4.87
CA GLU A 81 -1.08 1.93 -6.04
C GLU A 81 -1.83 1.54 -7.32
N ARG A 82 -2.06 0.24 -7.55
CA ARG A 82 -2.88 -0.24 -8.68
C ARG A 82 -4.31 0.26 -8.62
N SER A 83 -4.90 0.27 -7.43
CA SER A 83 -6.28 0.73 -7.23
C SER A 83 -6.41 2.23 -7.49
N PHE A 84 -5.41 3.02 -7.07
CA PHE A 84 -5.36 4.44 -7.34
C PHE A 84 -5.20 4.72 -8.85
N GLY A 85 -4.30 4.00 -9.53
CA GLY A 85 -4.12 4.11 -10.98
C GLY A 85 -5.39 3.77 -11.77
N ALA A 86 -6.10 2.70 -11.40
CA ALA A 86 -7.37 2.35 -12.02
C ALA A 86 -8.45 3.42 -11.81
N CYS A 87 -8.54 3.98 -10.60
CA CYS A 87 -9.46 5.07 -10.29
C CYS A 87 -9.14 6.33 -11.13
N GLU A 88 -7.86 6.67 -11.28
CA GLU A 88 -7.42 7.79 -12.10
C GLU A 88 -7.78 7.58 -13.59
N GLU A 89 -7.58 6.38 -14.12
CA GLU A 89 -7.99 6.01 -15.48
C GLU A 89 -9.52 6.13 -15.68
N GLU A 90 -10.33 5.64 -14.73
CA GLU A 90 -11.79 5.76 -14.78
C GLU A 90 -12.25 7.23 -14.77
N ILE A 91 -11.63 8.07 -13.95
CA ILE A 91 -11.90 9.52 -13.90
C ILE A 91 -11.54 10.16 -15.24
N MET A 92 -10.36 9.88 -15.79
CA MET A 92 -9.94 10.41 -17.09
C MET A 92 -10.87 9.98 -18.22
N GLN A 93 -11.27 8.71 -18.27
CA GLN A 93 -12.22 8.21 -19.27
C GLN A 93 -13.58 8.91 -19.16
N SER A 94 -14.08 9.09 -17.93
CA SER A 94 -15.33 9.80 -17.67
C SER A 94 -15.28 11.26 -18.14
N LEU A 95 -14.15 11.95 -17.89
CA LEU A 95 -13.92 13.32 -18.34
C LEU A 95 -13.86 13.42 -19.88
N VAL A 96 -13.13 12.50 -20.53
CA VAL A 96 -13.04 12.44 -22.01
C VAL A 96 -14.41 12.17 -22.63
N GLN A 97 -15.20 11.28 -22.03
CA GLN A 97 -16.55 10.97 -22.49
C GLN A 97 -17.49 12.18 -22.34
N ALA A 98 -17.44 12.88 -21.21
CA ALA A 98 -18.22 14.10 -20.99
C ALA A 98 -17.86 15.22 -21.99
N ALA A 99 -16.57 15.39 -22.29
CA ALA A 99 -16.11 16.35 -23.30
C ALA A 99 -16.56 15.96 -24.72
N SER A 100 -16.55 14.66 -25.04
CA SER A 100 -16.95 14.15 -26.36
C SER A 100 -18.47 14.15 -26.57
N GLY A 101 -19.26 14.03 -25.48
CA GLY A 101 -20.72 14.10 -25.51
C GLY A 101 -21.29 15.49 -25.83
N SER A 102 -20.45 16.53 -25.86
CA SER A 102 -20.87 17.90 -26.21
C SER A 102 -20.95 18.16 -27.73
N GLN A 103 -20.72 17.14 -28.57
CA GLN A 103 -20.62 17.30 -30.02
C GLN A 103 -21.42 16.24 -30.81
N SER A 104 -22.67 15.95 -30.40
CA SER A 104 -23.64 15.31 -31.31
C SER A 104 -25.07 15.64 -30.88
N GLY A 105 -25.66 16.64 -31.51
CA GLY A 105 -27.01 17.09 -31.21
C GLY A 105 -27.29 18.45 -31.80
N GLY A 106 -27.09 18.61 -33.10
CA GLY A 106 -27.78 19.68 -33.82
C GLY A 106 -29.26 19.37 -33.80
N ASP A 107 -30.00 20.01 -32.89
CA ASP A 107 -31.26 20.64 -33.25
C ASP A 107 -31.56 21.82 -32.33
N SER A 108 -31.98 22.88 -32.99
CA SER A 108 -32.17 24.24 -32.55
C SER A 108 -33.27 24.38 -31.49
N SER A 109 -32.90 24.70 -30.24
CA SER A 109 -33.69 25.55 -29.33
C SER A 109 -32.81 25.92 -28.13
N GLY A 110 -32.33 27.16 -28.12
CA GLY A 110 -31.38 27.68 -27.14
C GLY A 110 -31.93 27.73 -25.72
N GLY A 111 -31.48 26.78 -24.90
CA GLY A 111 -31.65 26.76 -23.45
C GLY A 111 -30.55 25.92 -22.84
N GLY A 112 -29.30 26.38 -22.99
CA GLY A 112 -28.13 25.63 -22.54
C GLY A 112 -27.98 25.72 -21.03
N LEU A 113 -27.48 24.64 -20.41
CA LEU A 113 -27.13 24.49 -18.97
C LEU A 113 -26.47 25.72 -18.32
N TYR A 114 -25.87 26.61 -19.11
CA TYR A 114 -25.39 27.92 -18.70
C TYR A 114 -26.50 28.82 -18.12
N GLU A 115 -27.69 28.88 -18.74
CA GLU A 115 -28.85 29.63 -18.22
C GLU A 115 -29.36 29.06 -16.90
N GLU A 116 -29.32 27.73 -16.73
CA GLU A 116 -29.75 27.06 -15.51
C GLU A 116 -28.77 27.33 -14.34
N LEU A 117 -27.46 27.36 -14.63
CA LEU A 117 -26.43 27.77 -13.66
C LEU A 117 -26.52 29.26 -13.30
N MET A 118 -26.87 30.11 -14.26
CA MET A 118 -27.04 31.55 -14.01
C MET A 118 -28.28 31.82 -13.15
N GLN A 119 -29.40 31.13 -13.41
CA GLN A 119 -30.60 31.23 -12.59
C GLN A 119 -30.38 30.74 -11.15
N LEU A 120 -29.64 29.65 -10.95
CA LEU A 120 -29.29 29.19 -9.59
C LEU A 120 -28.44 30.19 -8.82
N THR A 121 -27.59 30.95 -9.51
CA THR A 121 -26.75 31.99 -8.91
C THR A 121 -27.57 33.24 -8.55
N GLU A 122 -28.61 33.56 -9.32
CA GLU A 122 -29.51 34.70 -9.06
C GLU A 122 -30.62 34.37 -8.04
N SER A 123 -31.00 33.11 -7.90
CA SER A 123 -32.02 32.64 -6.95
C SER A 123 -31.52 32.54 -5.50
N GLY A 124 -30.22 32.73 -5.27
CA GLY A 124 -29.57 32.60 -3.98
C GLY A 124 -29.40 33.89 -3.18
N SER A 125 -30.10 34.99 -3.54
CA SER A 125 -30.05 36.26 -2.81
C SER A 125 -31.30 36.56 -1.99
#